data_AF-A0A1A7PNS4-F1
#
_entry.id   AF-A0A1A7PNS4-F1
#
_cell.length_a   1.000
_cell.length_b   1.000
_cell.length_c   1.000
_cell.angle_alpha   90.00
_cell.angle_beta   90.00
_cell.angle_gamma   90.00
#
_symmetry.space_group_name_H-M   'P 1'
#
loop_
_entity.id
_entity.type
_entity.pdbx_description
1 polymer ?
#
loop_
_entity_poly.entity_id
_entity_poly.type
_entity_poly.pdbx_seq_one_letter_code
_entity_poly.pdbx_strand_id
1 'polypeptide(L)'
;GSATVALTTTAALMAPTIAATPGLSQFDLCFIVISIASGATVLSHVNDSGFWLISRFLEMDTKTTFKTWTVLETILGVVGFTIVSIASIFL
;
A
#
# COMPACT_ATOMS: atom_id res chain seq x y z
N GLY A 1 -10.85 -2.04 3.00
CA GLY A 1 -10.62 -2.09 4.45
C GLY A 1 -9.77 -0.91 4.77
N SER A 2 -9.72 -0.47 6.02
CA SER A 2 -8.74 0.55 6.39
C SER A 2 -7.35 0.09 5.94
N ALA A 3 -6.65 0.91 5.15
CA ALA A 3 -5.29 0.63 4.69
C ALA A 3 -4.38 0.25 5.87
N THR A 4 -4.61 0.86 7.04
CA THR A 4 -3.93 0.53 8.30
C THR A 4 -4.11 -0.93 8.71
N VAL A 5 -5.33 -1.48 8.61
CA VAL A 5 -5.59 -2.88 8.98
C VAL A 5 -4.91 -3.84 8.01
N ALA A 6 -4.96 -3.55 6.70
CA ALA A 6 -4.25 -4.35 5.70
C ALA A 6 -2.74 -4.33 5.95
N LEU A 7 -2.18 -3.14 6.22
CA LEU A 7 -0.77 -2.95 6.51
C LEU A 7 -0.34 -3.72 7.77
N THR A 8 -1.03 -3.54 8.90
CA THR A 8 -0.67 -4.20 10.16
C THR A 8 -0.86 -5.71 10.10
N THR A 9 -1.90 -6.18 9.41
CA THR A 9 -2.15 -7.62 9.21
C THR A 9 -1.02 -8.24 8.41
N THR A 10 -0.67 -7.67 7.25
CA THR A 10 0.43 -8.19 6.43
C THR A 10 1.77 -8.11 7.17
N ALA A 11 2.04 -7.01 7.89
CA ALA A 11 3.27 -6.89 8.69
C ALA A 11 3.36 -7.99 9.77
N ALA A 12 2.26 -8.26 10.49
CA ALA A 12 2.21 -9.32 11.49
C ALA A 12 2.39 -10.72 10.88
N LEU A 13 1.82 -10.97 9.70
CA LEU A 13 1.98 -12.22 8.98
C LEU A 13 3.41 -12.42 8.47
N MET A 14 4.08 -11.34 8.04
CA MET A 14 5.45 -11.39 7.52
C MET A 14 6.53 -11.41 8.61
N ALA A 15 6.24 -10.90 9.81
CA ALA A 15 7.18 -10.82 10.92
C ALA A 15 7.98 -12.13 11.19
N PRO A 16 7.35 -13.32 11.31
CA PRO A 16 8.11 -14.56 11.54
C PRO A 16 9.01 -14.94 10.36
N THR A 17 8.57 -14.69 9.11
CA THR A 17 9.38 -14.97 7.91
C THR A 17 10.61 -14.07 7.87
N ILE A 18 10.45 -12.78 8.20
CA ILE A 18 11.56 -11.82 8.26
C ILE A 18 12.56 -12.23 9.35
N ALA A 19 12.07 -12.57 10.55
CA ALA A 19 12.92 -12.99 11.66
C ALA A 19 13.68 -14.30 11.40
N ALA A 20 13.07 -15.21 10.63
CA ALA A 20 13.69 -16.47 10.24
C ALA A 20 14.66 -16.34 9.05
N THR A 21 14.71 -15.20 8.38
CA THR A 21 15.57 -14.97 7.21
C THR A 21 16.89 -14.32 7.65
N PRO A 22 18.01 -15.07 7.68
CA PRO A 22 19.31 -14.50 8.03
C PRO A 22 19.86 -13.63 6.89
N GLY A 23 20.66 -12.62 7.25
CA GLY A 23 21.41 -11.82 6.27
C GLY A 23 20.64 -10.66 5.63
N LEU A 24 19.41 -10.37 6.07
CA LEU A 24 18.69 -9.17 5.63
C LEU A 24 19.42 -7.91 6.09
N SER A 25 19.72 -7.03 5.14
CA SER A 25 20.26 -5.70 5.39
C SER A 25 19.17 -4.73 5.87
N GLN A 26 19.57 -3.54 6.31
CA GLN A 26 18.63 -2.46 6.63
C GLN A 26 17.85 -1.98 5.40
N PHE A 27 18.45 -2.07 4.20
CA PHE A 27 17.75 -1.73 2.96
C PHE A 27 16.68 -2.75 2.63
N ASP A 28 16.94 -4.05 2.79
CA ASP A 28 15.95 -5.10 2.58
C ASP A 28 14.72 -4.91 3.47
N LEU A 29 14.94 -4.62 4.76
CA LEU A 29 13.84 -4.34 5.69
C LEU A 29 13.03 -3.12 5.26
N CYS A 30 13.71 -2.06 4.80
CA CYS A 30 13.04 -0.86 4.29
C CYS A 30 12.18 -1.18 3.05
N PHE A 31 12.72 -1.95 2.10
CA PHE A 31 12.01 -2.37 0.90
C PHE A 31 10.80 -3.26 1.22
N ILE A 32 10.91 -4.16 2.19
CA ILE A 32 9.78 -4.97 2.67
C ILE A 32 8.68 -4.06 3.23
N VAL A 33 9.02 -3.10 4.10
CA VAL A 33 8.04 -2.17 4.69
C VAL A 33 7.31 -1.36 3.61
N ILE A 34 8.05 -0.79 2.65
CA ILE A 34 7.45 0.00 1.58
C ILE A 34 6.60 -0.88 0.65
N SER A 35 7.02 -2.13 0.39
CA SER A 35 6.23 -3.08 -0.40
C SER A 35 4.89 -3.40 0.27
N ILE A 36 4.89 -3.62 1.59
CA ILE A 36 3.67 -3.83 2.38
C ILE A 36 2.77 -2.59 2.35
N ALA A 37 3.34 -1.40 2.56
CA ALA A 37 2.60 -0.14 2.50
C ALA A 37 1.98 0.09 1.11
N SER A 38 2.75 -0.14 0.05
CA SER A 38 2.28 0.00 -1.33
C SER A 38 1.11 -0.95 -1.63
N GLY A 39 1.22 -2.21 -1.21
CA GLY A 39 0.15 -3.19 -1.37
C GLY A 39 -1.13 -2.86 -0.58
N ALA A 40 -1.00 -2.25 0.59
CA ALA A 40 -2.13 -1.84 1.42
C ALA A 40 -2.96 -0.68 0.82
N THR A 41 -2.37 0.08 -0.11
CA THR A 41 -2.98 1.24 -0.77
C THR A 41 -3.74 0.90 -2.05
N VAL A 42 -3.40 -0.22 -2.70
CA VAL A 42 -3.98 -0.62 -4.00
C VAL A 42 -5.48 -0.94 -3.87
N LEU A 43 -6.26 -0.59 -4.91
CA LEU A 43 -7.71 -0.87 -5.00
C LEU A 43 -8.55 -0.28 -3.85
N SER A 44 -8.19 0.91 -3.38
CA SER A 44 -8.96 1.65 -2.36
C SER A 44 -10.41 1.90 -2.81
N HIS A 45 -11.38 1.41 -2.02
CA HIS A 45 -12.82 1.37 -2.36
C HIS A 45 -13.66 1.99 -1.23
N VAL A 46 -15.00 1.79 -1.21
CA VAL A 46 -15.90 2.30 -0.14
C VAL A 46 -15.55 1.86 1.30
N ASN A 47 -14.67 0.87 1.45
CA ASN A 47 -14.20 0.38 2.74
C ASN A 47 -12.92 1.12 3.20
N ASP A 48 -12.54 2.20 2.52
CA ASP A 48 -11.45 3.10 2.88
C ASP A 48 -12.02 4.46 3.32
N SER A 49 -11.54 4.97 4.46
CA SER A 49 -11.91 6.30 4.95
C SER A 49 -11.44 7.43 4.04
N GLY A 50 -10.30 7.27 3.35
CA GLY A 50 -9.76 8.26 2.42
C GLY A 50 -10.67 8.50 1.21
N PHE A 51 -11.29 7.43 0.69
CA PHE A 51 -12.29 7.49 -0.38
C PHE A 51 -13.43 8.46 -0.02
N TRP A 52 -13.97 8.32 1.20
CA TRP A 52 -15.06 9.16 1.67
C TRP A 52 -14.62 10.57 2.02
N LEU A 53 -13.41 10.73 2.57
CA LEU A 53 -12.84 12.04 2.86
C LEU A 53 -12.76 12.88 1.58
N ILE A 54 -12.18 12.35 0.50
CA ILE A 54 -12.03 13.08 -0.77
C ILE A 54 -13.37 13.28 -1.46
N SER A 55 -14.24 12.26 -1.48
CA SER A 55 -15.61 12.39 -2.01
C SER A 55 -16.34 13.57 -1.39
N ARG A 56 -16.29 13.72 -0.06
CA ARG A 56 -16.95 14.81 0.66
C ARG A 56 -16.25 16.16 0.51
N PHE A 57 -14.92 16.17 0.51
CA PHE A 57 -14.15 17.40 0.37
C PHE A 57 -14.29 18.04 -1.02
N LEU A 58 -14.42 17.22 -2.06
CA LEU A 58 -14.55 17.66 -3.46
C LEU A 58 -15.99 17.59 -3.98
N GLU A 59 -16.97 17.27 -3.12
CA GLU A 59 -18.39 17.13 -3.47
C GLU A 59 -18.67 16.19 -4.66
N MET A 60 -17.90 15.10 -4.75
CA MET A 60 -17.98 14.13 -5.85
C MET A 60 -19.01 13.04 -5.57
N ASP A 61 -19.73 12.59 -6.60
CA ASP A 61 -20.56 11.40 -6.50
C ASP A 61 -19.69 10.12 -6.40
N THR A 62 -20.27 9.05 -5.84
CA THR A 62 -19.56 7.78 -5.63
C THR A 62 -18.95 7.19 -6.90
N LYS A 63 -19.63 7.29 -8.05
CA LYS A 63 -19.14 6.73 -9.31
C LYS A 63 -17.94 7.51 -9.82
N THR A 64 -17.96 8.83 -9.69
CA THR A 64 -16.82 9.68 -10.05
C THR A 64 -15.65 9.44 -9.10
N THR A 65 -15.89 9.37 -7.79
CA THR A 65 -14.84 9.04 -6.80
C THR A 65 -14.22 7.66 -7.08
N PHE A 66 -14.99 6.65 -7.45
CA PHE A 66 -14.42 5.37 -7.88
C PHE A 66 -13.46 5.49 -9.06
N LYS A 67 -13.84 6.28 -10.07
CA LYS A 67 -13.03 6.43 -11.28
C LYS A 67 -11.76 7.25 -11.05
N THR A 68 -11.74 8.12 -10.04
CA THR A 68 -10.59 8.96 -9.74
C THR A 68 -9.75 8.39 -8.60
N TRP A 69 -10.33 8.23 -7.41
CA TRP A 69 -9.65 7.81 -6.19
C TRP A 69 -9.10 6.40 -6.30
N THR A 70 -9.94 5.42 -6.64
CA THR A 70 -9.50 4.01 -6.72
C THR A 70 -8.43 3.82 -7.78
N VAL A 71 -8.55 4.52 -8.90
CA VAL A 71 -7.56 4.48 -9.98
C VAL A 71 -6.25 5.13 -9.53
N LEU A 72 -6.32 6.32 -8.92
CA LEU A 72 -5.16 7.03 -8.39
C LEU A 72 -4.40 6.18 -7.36
N GLU A 73 -5.10 5.64 -6.36
CA GLU A 73 -4.48 4.83 -5.29
C GLU A 73 -3.89 3.53 -5.83
N THR A 74 -4.56 2.92 -6.82
CA THR A 74 -4.01 1.74 -7.50
C THR A 74 -2.72 2.08 -8.25
N ILE A 75 -2.69 3.21 -8.97
CA ILE A 75 -1.48 3.67 -9.65
C ILE A 75 -0.38 3.95 -8.62
N LEU A 76 -0.70 4.65 -7.53
CA LEU A 76 0.27 4.99 -6.49
C LEU A 76 0.90 3.74 -5.86
N GLY A 77 0.08 2.75 -5.49
CA GLY A 77 0.55 1.49 -4.94
C GLY A 77 1.37 0.67 -5.94
N VAL A 78 0.95 0.61 -7.22
CA VAL A 78 1.72 -0.08 -8.27
C VAL A 78 3.06 0.61 -8.52
N VAL A 79 3.10 1.94 -8.59
CA VAL A 79 4.34 2.71 -8.79
C VAL A 79 5.27 2.53 -7.59
N GLY A 80 4.78 2.67 -6.36
CA GLY A 80 5.57 2.47 -5.14
C GLY A 80 6.18 1.07 -5.05
N PHE A 81 5.36 0.04 -5.32
CA PHE A 81 5.83 -1.34 -5.35
C PHE A 81 6.85 -1.58 -6.46
N THR A 82 6.63 -1.02 -7.65
CA THR A 82 7.55 -1.16 -8.80
C THR A 82 8.90 -0.53 -8.50
N ILE A 83 8.92 0.69 -7.97
CA ILE A 83 10.16 1.40 -7.62
C ILE A 83 10.98 0.58 -6.62
N VAL A 84 10.33 0.06 -5.59
CA VAL A 84 11.01 -0.71 -4.54
C VAL A 84 11.45 -2.09 -5.02
N SER A 85 10.65 -2.77 -5.85
CA SER A 85 11.02 -4.04 -6.46
C SER A 85 12.25 -3.90 -7.36
N ILE A 86 12.37 -2.77 -8.07
CA ILE A 86 13.55 -2.47 -8.87
C ILE A 86 14.73 -2.14 -7.95
N ALA A 87 14.53 -1.27 -6.96
CA ALA A 87 15.59 -0.87 -6.02
C ALA A 87 16.18 -2.06 -5.26
N SER A 88 15.37 -3.02 -4.83
CA SER A 88 15.80 -4.21 -4.09
C SER A 88 16.66 -5.19 -4.90
N ILE A 89 16.71 -5.04 -6.23
CA ILE A 89 17.60 -5.85 -7.07
C ILE A 89 19.01 -5.24 -7.12
N PHE A 90 19.12 -3.92 -6.91
CA PHE A 90 20.37 -3.18 -7.07
C PHE A 90 21.05 -2.80 -5.75
N LEU A 91 20.28 -2.69 -4.66
CA LEU A 91 20.71 -2.24 -3.33
C LEU A 91 20.48 -3.35 -2.31
#